data_AF-A0A7C7S6C8-F1
#
_entry.id   AF-A0A7C7S6C8-F1
#
_cell.length_a   1.000
_cell.length_b   1.000
_cell.length_c   1.000
_cell.angle_alpha   90.00
_cell.angle_beta   90.00
_cell.angle_gamma   90.00
#
_symmetry.space_group_name_H-M   'P 1'
#
loop_
_entity.id
_entity.type
_entity.pdbx_description
1 polymer ?
#
loop_
_entity_poly.entity_id
_entity_poly.type
_entity_poly.pdbx_seq_one_letter_code
_entity_poly.pdbx_strand_id
1 'polypeptide(L)'
;FEEVSCYLGYRFWLKGPADRTWSSALMFGAGHGGVESIILGLLALYAFFQIFALQHGGLDDLPAAQMEIARAQVTAYWAVPWYAALLGALERVSALSIHLSATVIVLQVFRRKRSRWLLLAILWHAVVDASAVFVGKTWGIYAAEALVAIFGLTGLAIIFLLRETTTKPEPDAPSFGERESPETEKKLRSLENLENSRYV
;
A
#
# COMPACT_ATOMS: atom_id res chain seq x y z
N PHE A 1 -8.20 -6.57 10.12
CA PHE A 1 -9.27 -6.13 9.19
C PHE A 1 -8.72 -5.97 7.77
N GLU A 2 -7.44 -5.63 7.60
CA GLU A 2 -6.81 -5.35 6.31
C GLU A 2 -6.53 -6.59 5.44
N GLU A 3 -6.27 -7.75 6.03
CA GLU A 3 -5.98 -8.98 5.29
C GLU A 3 -7.22 -9.47 4.55
N VAL A 4 -8.37 -9.35 5.21
CA VAL A 4 -9.66 -9.78 4.69
C VAL A 4 -10.10 -8.81 3.59
N SER A 5 -9.95 -7.50 3.77
CA SER A 5 -10.25 -6.52 2.71
C SER A 5 -9.32 -6.71 1.49
N CYS A 6 -8.03 -7.00 1.70
CA CYS A 6 -7.10 -7.38 0.63
C CYS A 6 -7.53 -8.64 -0.10
N TYR A 7 -7.86 -9.70 0.66
CA TYR A 7 -8.32 -10.95 0.08
C TYR A 7 -9.60 -10.76 -0.76
N LEU A 8 -10.57 -10.01 -0.25
CA LEU A 8 -11.81 -9.69 -0.97
C LEU A 8 -11.53 -8.84 -2.20
N GLY A 9 -10.64 -7.84 -2.12
CA GLY A 9 -10.20 -7.03 -3.26
C GLY A 9 -9.60 -7.87 -4.38
N TYR A 10 -8.70 -8.80 -4.06
CA TYR A 10 -8.15 -9.74 -5.04
C TYR A 10 -9.19 -10.74 -5.56
N ARG A 11 -10.16 -11.12 -4.72
CA ARG A 11 -11.19 -12.10 -5.10
C ARG A 11 -12.25 -11.52 -6.02
N PHE A 12 -12.61 -10.25 -5.85
CA PHE A 12 -13.76 -9.62 -6.50
C PHE A 12 -13.40 -8.52 -7.49
N TRP A 13 -12.34 -7.75 -7.28
CA TRP A 13 -11.97 -6.64 -8.17
C TRP A 13 -10.82 -7.01 -9.11
N LEU A 14 -9.76 -7.64 -8.60
CA LEU A 14 -8.61 -8.07 -9.42
C LEU A 14 -8.81 -9.52 -9.85
N LYS A 15 -9.73 -9.76 -10.79
CA LYS A 15 -10.16 -11.12 -11.16
C LYS A 15 -9.13 -11.85 -12.03
N GLY A 16 -8.38 -11.13 -12.86
CA GLY A 16 -7.42 -11.68 -13.81
C GLY A 16 -6.04 -11.96 -13.20
N PRO A 17 -5.30 -12.97 -13.69
CA PRO A 17 -3.88 -13.16 -13.34
C PRO A 17 -3.01 -11.96 -13.72
N ALA A 18 -3.35 -11.27 -14.81
CA ALA A 18 -2.66 -10.07 -15.28
C ALA A 18 -2.84 -8.86 -14.33
N ASP A 19 -3.94 -8.81 -13.58
CA ASP A 19 -4.21 -7.73 -12.64
C ASP A 19 -3.59 -8.00 -11.26
N ARG A 20 -3.35 -9.27 -10.94
CA ARG A 20 -2.78 -9.75 -9.66
C ARG A 20 -1.25 -9.71 -9.66
N THR A 21 -0.72 -8.53 -9.96
CA THR A 21 0.72 -8.29 -9.98
C THR A 21 1.25 -7.87 -8.61
N TRP A 22 2.57 -7.97 -8.44
CA TRP A 22 3.26 -7.42 -7.28
C TRP A 22 3.01 -5.92 -7.12
N SER A 23 3.00 -5.16 -8.22
CA SER A 23 2.68 -3.73 -8.20
C SER A 23 1.26 -3.47 -7.70
N SER A 24 0.28 -4.25 -8.17
CA SER A 24 -1.11 -4.13 -7.72
C SER A 24 -1.24 -4.41 -6.23
N ALA A 25 -0.47 -5.34 -5.68
CA ALA A 25 -0.47 -5.63 -4.25
C ALA A 25 0.11 -4.48 -3.41
N LEU A 26 1.18 -3.85 -3.89
CA LEU A 26 1.72 -2.67 -3.24
C LEU A 26 0.76 -1.48 -3.32
N MET A 27 0.11 -1.25 -4.46
CA MET A 27 -0.88 -0.18 -4.58
C MET A 27 -2.07 -0.40 -3.64
N PHE A 28 -2.53 -1.66 -3.52
CA PHE A 28 -3.63 -1.99 -2.62
C PHE A 28 -3.24 -1.77 -1.14
N GLY A 29 -2.02 -2.19 -0.74
CA GLY A 29 -1.53 -1.96 0.62
C GLY A 29 -1.20 -0.49 0.93
N ALA A 30 -0.66 0.25 -0.04
CA ALA A 30 -0.35 1.66 0.11
C ALA A 30 -1.62 2.52 0.25
N GLY A 31 -2.75 2.07 -0.32
CA GLY A 31 -4.02 2.78 -0.26
C GLY A 31 -4.50 3.03 1.18
N HIS A 32 -4.39 2.03 2.07
CA HIS A 32 -4.85 2.20 3.46
C HIS A 32 -3.85 3.00 4.29
N GLY A 33 -2.63 2.50 4.45
CA GLY A 33 -1.65 3.17 5.30
C GLY A 33 -1.19 4.53 4.76
N GLY A 34 -1.21 4.75 3.45
CA GLY A 34 -0.88 6.02 2.83
C GLY A 34 -1.91 7.10 3.18
N VAL A 35 -3.20 6.77 3.13
CA VAL A 35 -4.28 7.68 3.53
C VAL A 35 -4.17 8.04 5.01
N GLU A 36 -3.91 7.06 5.88
CA GLU A 36 -3.70 7.32 7.31
C GLU A 36 -2.52 8.25 7.56
N SER A 37 -1.41 8.05 6.85
CA SER A 37 -0.22 8.88 6.98
C SER A 37 -0.48 10.33 6.55
N ILE A 38 -1.26 10.54 5.48
CA ILE A 38 -1.68 11.87 5.03
C ILE A 38 -2.57 12.53 6.09
N ILE A 39 -3.57 11.83 6.61
CA ILE A 39 -4.49 12.36 7.62
C ILE A 39 -3.71 12.77 8.88
N LEU A 40 -2.80 11.93 9.36
CA LEU A 40 -2.00 12.24 10.54
C LEU A 40 -1.03 13.41 10.29
N GLY A 41 -0.43 13.49 9.10
CA GLY A 41 0.39 14.63 8.71
C GLY A 41 -0.41 15.95 8.69
N LEU A 42 -1.62 15.93 8.15
CA LEU A 42 -2.52 17.08 8.17
C LEU A 42 -2.94 17.47 9.58
N LEU A 43 -3.22 16.51 10.46
CA LEU A 43 -3.54 16.76 11.86
C LEU A 43 -2.36 17.37 12.62
N ALA A 44 -1.13 16.90 12.36
CA ALA A 44 0.08 17.47 12.95
C ALA A 44 0.30 18.92 12.47
N LEU A 45 0.08 19.19 11.18
CA LEU A 45 0.18 20.53 10.61
C LEU A 45 -0.90 21.47 11.18
N TYR A 46 -2.12 20.99 11.32
CA TYR A 46 -3.21 21.72 11.97
C TYR A 46 -2.86 22.06 13.43
N ALA A 47 -2.34 21.10 14.19
CA ALA A 47 -1.88 21.33 15.56
C ALA A 47 -0.76 22.37 15.62
N PHE A 48 0.19 22.35 14.68
CA PHE A 48 1.24 23.36 14.59
C PHE A 48 0.65 24.76 14.36
N PHE A 49 -0.24 24.94 13.40
CA PHE A 49 -0.87 26.23 13.15
C PHE A 49 -1.70 26.73 14.34
N GLN A 50 -2.38 25.82 15.06
CA GLN A 50 -3.12 26.16 16.26
C GLN A 50 -2.20 26.73 17.35
N ILE A 51 -1.08 26.07 17.63
CA ILE A 51 -0.10 26.53 18.63
C ILE A 51 0.58 27.83 18.17
N PHE A 52 0.92 27.93 16.89
CA PHE A 52 1.50 29.13 16.31
C PHE A 52 0.57 30.34 16.47
N ALA A 53 -0.73 30.19 16.19
CA ALA A 53 -1.73 31.24 16.35
C ALA A 53 -1.91 31.66 17.82
N LEU A 54 -1.97 30.69 18.75
CA LEU A 54 -2.05 30.98 20.18
C LEU A 54 -0.83 31.78 20.65
N GLN A 55 0.38 31.42 20.21
CA GLN A 55 1.61 32.09 20.61
C GLN A 55 1.75 33.53 20.06
N HIS A 56 1.14 33.84 18.91
CA HIS A 56 1.27 35.14 18.22
C HIS A 56 0.00 35.99 18.29
N GLY A 57 -0.62 36.06 19.48
CA GLY A 57 -1.73 36.97 19.77
C GLY A 57 -3.08 36.30 20.05
N GLY A 58 -3.21 34.99 19.79
CA GLY A 58 -4.46 34.27 20.09
C GLY A 58 -4.74 34.04 21.57
N LEU A 59 -3.76 34.24 22.46
CA LEU A 59 -3.94 34.08 23.91
C LEU A 59 -4.66 35.25 24.58
N ASP A 60 -4.51 36.47 24.06
CA ASP A 60 -5.06 37.69 24.66
C ASP A 60 -6.57 37.84 24.38
N ASP A 61 -7.05 37.19 23.31
CA ASP A 61 -8.47 37.15 22.92
C ASP A 61 -9.27 36.07 23.68
N LEU A 62 -8.63 35.25 24.52
CA LEU A 62 -9.28 34.15 25.23
C LEU A 62 -9.86 34.61 26.59
N PRO A 63 -11.02 34.06 26.99
CA PRO A 63 -11.52 34.22 28.35
C PRO A 63 -10.49 33.75 29.38
N ALA A 64 -10.41 34.42 30.53
CA ALA A 64 -9.44 34.11 31.59
C ALA A 64 -9.45 32.63 32.04
N ALA A 65 -10.60 31.96 31.98
CA ALA A 65 -10.74 30.54 32.30
C ALA A 65 -10.06 29.59 31.29
N GLN A 66 -9.87 30.03 30.04
CA GLN A 66 -9.27 29.24 28.96
C GLN A 66 -7.79 29.60 28.74
N MET A 67 -7.37 30.79 29.15
CA MET A 67 -6.00 31.27 28.98
C MET A 67 -4.95 30.36 29.64
N GLU A 68 -5.21 29.88 30.86
CA GLU A 68 -4.29 29.00 31.56
C GLU A 68 -4.18 27.61 30.89
N ILE A 69 -5.29 27.09 30.35
CA ILE A 69 -5.29 25.84 29.59
C ILE A 69 -4.50 26.01 28.28
N ALA A 70 -4.72 27.12 27.57
CA ALA A 70 -4.03 27.41 26.32
C ALA A 70 -2.52 27.61 26.52
N ARG A 71 -2.11 28.30 27.60
CA ARG A 71 -0.69 28.45 27.99
C ARG A 71 -0.05 27.10 28.32
N ALA A 72 -0.75 26.25 29.06
CA ALA A 72 -0.28 24.89 29.35
C ALA A 72 -0.10 24.07 28.06
N GLN A 73 -1.02 24.21 27.09
CA GLN A 73 -0.94 23.52 25.80
C GLN A 73 0.26 23.99 24.95
N VAL A 74 0.51 25.31 24.87
CA VAL A 74 1.67 25.88 24.17
C VAL A 74 2.98 25.40 24.83
N THR A 75 3.04 25.45 26.16
CA THR A 75 4.22 25.00 26.93
C THR A 75 4.48 23.51 26.71
N ALA A 76 3.43 22.68 26.76
CA ALA A 76 3.53 21.24 26.53
C ALA A 76 4.00 20.92 25.11
N TYR A 77 3.51 21.65 24.09
CA TYR A 77 3.91 21.46 22.70
C TYR A 77 5.42 21.69 22.51
N TRP A 78 5.95 22.80 23.05
CA TRP A 78 7.37 23.13 22.94
C TRP A 78 8.28 22.29 23.85
N ALA A 79 7.72 21.64 24.88
CA ALA A 79 8.43 20.69 25.71
C ALA A 79 8.66 19.33 25.02
N VAL A 80 7.92 19.03 23.94
CA VAL A 80 8.12 17.80 23.17
C VAL A 80 9.49 17.84 22.48
N PRO A 81 10.33 16.82 22.65
CA PRO A 81 11.61 16.77 21.94
C PRO A 81 11.41 16.72 20.43
N TRP A 82 12.21 17.49 19.68
CA TRP A 82 12.11 17.56 18.21
C TRP A 82 12.23 16.18 17.53
N TYR A 83 13.01 15.26 18.12
CA TYR A 83 13.18 13.91 17.58
C TYR A 83 11.94 13.02 17.78
N ALA A 84 11.00 13.37 18.65
CA ALA A 84 9.76 12.60 18.85
C ALA A 84 8.90 12.60 17.57
N ALA A 85 8.92 13.70 16.80
CA ALA A 85 8.25 13.76 15.50
C ALA A 85 8.90 12.81 14.48
N LEU A 86 10.24 12.73 14.46
CA LEU A 86 10.96 11.79 13.59
C LEU A 86 10.71 10.34 13.98
N LEU A 87 10.60 10.08 15.27
CA LEU A 87 10.34 8.77 15.83
C LEU A 87 8.95 8.28 15.46
N GLY A 88 7.93 9.15 15.58
CA GLY A 88 6.59 8.88 15.06
C GLY A 88 6.57 8.69 13.54
N ALA A 89 7.36 9.46 12.78
CA ALA A 89 7.46 9.24 11.32
C ALA A 89 8.09 7.88 10.97
N LEU A 90 9.12 7.45 11.70
CA LEU A 90 9.75 6.14 11.54
C LEU A 90 8.76 5.01 11.82
N GLU A 91 7.96 5.13 12.89
CA GLU A 91 6.90 4.19 13.22
C GLU A 91 5.93 4.04 12.04
N ARG A 92 5.50 5.15 11.41
CA ARG A 92 4.59 5.11 10.26
C ARG A 92 5.19 4.43 9.05
N VAL A 93 6.43 4.75 8.69
CA VAL A 93 7.13 4.09 7.56
C VAL A 93 7.28 2.58 7.81
N SER A 94 7.55 2.21 9.07
CA SER A 94 7.68 0.81 9.48
C SER A 94 6.35 0.08 9.40
N ALA A 95 5.28 0.67 9.95
CA ALA A 95 3.92 0.15 9.86
C ALA A 95 3.48 -0.02 8.39
N LEU A 96 3.71 0.99 7.55
CA LEU A 96 3.46 0.91 6.11
C LEU A 96 4.15 -0.29 5.47
N SER A 97 5.42 -0.51 5.79
CA SER A 97 6.19 -1.64 5.28
C SER A 97 5.62 -2.98 5.72
N ILE A 98 5.14 -3.08 6.97
CA ILE A 98 4.45 -4.25 7.51
C ILE A 98 3.14 -4.50 6.75
N HIS A 99 2.28 -3.50 6.60
CA HIS A 99 1.00 -3.65 5.89
C HIS A 99 1.20 -4.03 4.42
N LEU A 100 2.13 -3.38 3.73
CA LEU A 100 2.51 -3.72 2.34
C LEU A 100 3.01 -5.16 2.24
N SER A 101 3.80 -5.63 3.20
CA SER A 101 4.26 -7.02 3.19
C SER A 101 3.11 -8.02 3.38
N ALA A 102 2.15 -7.69 4.25
CA ALA A 102 0.96 -8.51 4.47
C ALA A 102 0.12 -8.61 3.18
N THR A 103 -0.08 -7.51 2.45
CA THR A 103 -0.83 -7.53 1.18
C THR A 103 -0.15 -8.37 0.11
N VAL A 104 1.19 -8.36 0.06
CA VAL A 104 2.00 -9.18 -0.85
C VAL A 104 1.95 -10.66 -0.45
N ILE A 105 1.90 -10.99 0.85
CA ILE A 105 1.68 -12.37 1.33
C ILE A 105 0.27 -12.86 0.93
N VAL A 106 -0.77 -12.04 1.11
CA VAL A 106 -2.15 -12.39 0.73
C VAL A 106 -2.26 -12.64 -0.78
N LEU A 107 -1.54 -11.88 -1.61
CA LEU A 107 -1.49 -12.11 -3.06
C LEU A 107 -1.08 -13.56 -3.40
N GLN A 108 -0.18 -14.17 -2.62
CA GLN A 108 0.30 -15.53 -2.85
C GLN A 108 -0.81 -16.59 -2.75
N VAL A 109 -1.92 -16.31 -2.04
CA VAL A 109 -3.10 -17.20 -1.97
C VAL A 109 -3.62 -17.51 -3.38
N PHE A 110 -3.77 -16.48 -4.20
CA PHE A 110 -4.34 -16.59 -5.54
C PHE A 110 -3.33 -17.11 -6.55
N ARG A 111 -2.06 -16.73 -6.39
CA ARG A 111 -0.98 -17.11 -7.31
C ARG A 111 -0.56 -18.57 -7.16
N ARG A 112 -0.38 -19.00 -5.91
CA ARG A 112 0.07 -20.36 -5.58
C ARG A 112 -1.09 -21.31 -5.30
N LYS A 113 -2.34 -20.81 -5.35
CA LYS A 113 -3.59 -21.55 -5.10
C LYS A 113 -3.56 -22.33 -3.78
N ARG A 114 -2.95 -21.76 -2.73
CA ARG A 114 -2.86 -22.39 -1.40
C ARG A 114 -3.37 -21.43 -0.33
N SER A 115 -4.44 -21.80 0.37
CA SER A 115 -5.06 -20.96 1.40
C SER A 115 -4.17 -20.72 2.63
N ARG A 116 -3.14 -21.54 2.84
CA ARG A 116 -2.14 -21.35 3.92
C ARG A 116 -1.46 -19.98 3.89
N TRP A 117 -1.38 -19.33 2.72
CA TRP A 117 -0.83 -17.99 2.60
C TRP A 117 -1.69 -16.93 3.29
N LEU A 118 -3.01 -17.14 3.38
CA LEU A 118 -3.89 -16.25 4.13
C LEU A 118 -3.63 -16.38 5.63
N LEU A 119 -3.48 -17.61 6.11
CA LEU A 119 -3.12 -17.85 7.51
C LEU A 119 -1.76 -17.24 7.86
N LEU A 120 -0.77 -17.32 6.96
CA LEU A 120 0.53 -16.68 7.15
C LEU A 120 0.42 -15.15 7.24
N ALA A 121 -0.40 -14.52 6.42
CA ALA A 121 -0.61 -13.07 6.49
C ALA A 121 -1.27 -12.65 7.81
N ILE A 122 -2.30 -13.38 8.24
CA ILE A 122 -2.99 -13.13 9.51
C ILE A 122 -2.03 -13.32 10.69
N LEU A 123 -1.23 -14.38 10.67
CA LEU A 123 -0.27 -14.65 11.74
C LEU A 123 0.84 -13.60 11.76
N TRP A 124 1.33 -13.19 10.59
CA TRP A 124 2.31 -12.11 10.48
C TRP A 124 1.82 -10.83 11.12
N HIS A 125 0.62 -10.37 10.77
CA HIS A 125 0.01 -9.18 11.39
C HIS A 125 -0.19 -9.36 12.90
N ALA A 126 -0.81 -10.48 13.31
CA ALA A 126 -1.09 -10.73 14.72
C ALA A 126 0.18 -10.77 15.59
N VAL A 127 1.27 -11.34 15.07
CA VAL A 127 2.57 -11.38 15.77
C VAL A 127 3.15 -9.98 15.90
N VAL A 128 3.11 -9.17 14.84
CA VAL A 128 3.62 -7.79 14.90
C VAL A 128 2.84 -6.97 15.94
N ASP A 129 1.51 -6.99 15.87
CA ASP A 129 0.64 -6.25 16.79
C ASP A 129 0.82 -6.69 18.24
N ALA A 130 0.77 -8.00 18.48
CA ALA A 130 0.92 -8.55 19.82
C ALA A 130 2.30 -8.20 20.41
N SER A 131 3.36 -8.26 19.60
CA SER A 131 4.71 -7.96 20.04
C SER A 131 4.90 -6.46 20.30
N ALA A 132 4.38 -5.59 19.44
CA ALA A 132 4.43 -4.14 19.63
C ALA A 132 3.73 -3.71 20.92
N VAL A 133 2.53 -4.24 21.19
CA VAL A 133 1.78 -3.94 22.42
C VAL A 133 2.48 -4.52 23.65
N PHE A 134 2.96 -5.76 23.57
CA PHE A 134 3.63 -6.42 24.70
C PHE A 134 4.92 -5.69 25.09
N VAL A 135 5.77 -5.38 24.12
CA VAL A 135 7.04 -4.66 24.38
C VAL A 135 6.78 -3.23 24.81
N GLY A 136 5.79 -2.55 24.22
CA GLY A 136 5.43 -1.19 24.62
C GLY A 136 4.99 -1.09 26.09
N LYS A 137 4.24 -2.09 26.57
CA LYS A 137 3.79 -2.16 27.97
C LYS A 137 4.89 -2.57 28.95
N THR A 138 5.81 -3.43 28.53
CA THR A 138 6.81 -4.01 29.44
C THR A 138 8.12 -3.22 29.47
N TRP A 139 8.60 -2.77 28.32
CA TRP A 139 9.93 -2.16 28.15
C TRP A 139 9.86 -0.70 27.69
N GLY A 140 8.66 -0.18 27.48
CA GLY A 140 8.41 1.22 27.14
C GLY A 140 8.39 1.50 25.63
N ILE A 141 8.07 2.75 25.29
CA ILE A 141 7.77 3.17 23.92
C ILE A 141 8.97 3.03 22.98
N TYR A 142 10.17 3.40 23.43
CA TYR A 142 11.38 3.32 22.61
C TYR A 142 11.74 1.88 22.22
N ALA A 143 11.50 0.91 23.11
CA ALA A 143 11.73 -0.50 22.82
C ALA A 143 10.70 -1.03 21.81
N ALA A 144 9.44 -0.61 21.91
CA ALA A 144 8.41 -0.95 20.95
C ALA A 144 8.72 -0.37 19.56
N GLU A 145 9.14 0.89 19.48
CA GLU A 145 9.49 1.54 18.22
C GLU A 145 10.67 0.86 17.53
N ALA A 146 11.71 0.50 18.28
CA ALA A 146 12.84 -0.26 17.75
C ALA A 146 12.39 -1.62 17.18
N LEU A 147 11.49 -2.31 17.89
CA LEU A 147 10.94 -3.58 17.44
C LEU A 147 10.08 -3.42 16.17
N VAL A 148 9.21 -2.41 16.13
CA VAL A 148 8.37 -2.10 14.97
C VAL A 148 9.25 -1.75 13.77
N ALA A 149 10.35 -1.02 13.96
CA ALA A 149 11.32 -0.75 12.91
C ALA A 149 11.96 -2.04 12.35
N ILE A 150 12.32 -3.00 13.21
CA ILE A 150 12.83 -4.31 12.80
C ILE A 150 11.79 -5.09 11.99
N PHE A 151 10.52 -5.09 12.43
CA PHE A 151 9.43 -5.70 11.66
C PHE A 151 9.19 -4.98 10.33
N GLY A 152 9.32 -3.65 10.29
CA GLY A 152 9.29 -2.86 9.06
C GLY A 152 10.36 -3.30 8.06
N LEU A 153 11.61 -3.45 8.50
CA LEU A 153 12.71 -3.96 7.67
C LEU A 153 12.46 -5.40 7.19
N THR A 154 11.91 -6.23 8.07
CA THR A 154 11.52 -7.61 7.71
C THR A 154 10.40 -7.60 6.67
N GLY A 155 9.42 -6.71 6.81
CA GLY A 155 8.36 -6.48 5.83
C GLY A 155 8.91 -6.06 4.46
N LEU A 156 9.88 -5.13 4.43
CA LEU A 156 10.59 -4.75 3.21
C LEU A 156 11.30 -5.96 2.59
N ALA A 157 12.01 -6.75 3.40
CA ALA A 157 12.65 -7.97 2.90
C ALA A 157 11.64 -8.95 2.29
N ILE A 158 10.48 -9.17 2.92
CA ILE A 158 9.39 -9.99 2.38
C ILE A 158 8.88 -9.44 1.04
N ILE A 159 8.67 -8.13 0.95
CA ILE A 159 8.23 -7.44 -0.28
C ILE A 159 9.21 -7.71 -1.42
N PHE A 160 10.52 -7.60 -1.17
CA PHE A 160 11.55 -7.88 -2.17
C PHE A 160 11.72 -9.36 -2.49
N LEU A 161 11.63 -10.25 -1.49
CA LEU A 161 11.75 -11.71 -1.69
C LEU A 161 10.58 -12.30 -2.47
N LEU A 162 9.38 -11.73 -2.31
CA LEU A 162 8.19 -12.11 -3.06
C LEU A 162 7.99 -11.25 -4.33
N ARG A 163 8.96 -10.38 -4.64
CA ARG A 163 8.98 -9.63 -5.89
C ARG A 163 9.26 -10.58 -7.04
N GLU A 164 8.48 -10.43 -8.09
CA GLU A 164 8.78 -11.08 -9.35
C GLU A 164 9.56 -10.14 -10.24
N THR A 165 10.61 -10.68 -10.87
CA THR A 165 11.11 -10.18 -12.14
C THR A 165 10.03 -10.47 -13.18
N THR A 166 9.10 -9.53 -13.36
CA THR A 166 8.19 -9.56 -14.49
C THR A 166 9.01 -9.58 -15.77
N THR A 167 9.17 -10.74 -16.40
CA THR A 167 9.05 -10.79 -17.84
C THR A 167 7.63 -10.33 -18.12
N LYS A 168 7.51 -9.06 -18.53
CA LYS A 168 6.33 -8.55 -19.22
C LYS A 168 5.88 -9.67 -20.16
N PRO A 169 4.58 -10.07 -20.21
CA PRO A 169 4.13 -10.80 -21.38
C PRO A 169 4.54 -9.90 -22.52
N GLU A 170 5.43 -10.40 -23.38
CA GLU A 170 5.79 -9.71 -24.61
C GLU A 170 4.46 -9.23 -25.18
N PRO A 171 4.27 -7.91 -25.41
CA PRO A 171 3.04 -7.44 -26.03
C PRO A 171 2.93 -8.30 -27.27
N ASP A 172 1.92 -9.18 -27.33
CA ASP A 172 1.80 -10.23 -28.34
C ASP A 172 2.31 -9.62 -29.62
N ALA A 173 3.51 -10.07 -30.07
CA ALA A 173 4.12 -9.52 -31.26
C ALA A 173 2.98 -9.53 -32.28
N PRO A 174 2.63 -8.37 -32.90
CA PRO A 174 1.40 -8.22 -33.67
C PRO A 174 1.28 -9.47 -34.50
N SER A 175 0.22 -10.26 -34.27
CA SER A 175 0.16 -11.63 -34.75
C SER A 175 0.44 -11.61 -36.24
N PHE A 176 1.68 -11.92 -36.62
CA PHE A 176 2.06 -12.02 -38.01
C PHE A 176 1.37 -13.28 -38.49
N GLY A 177 0.18 -13.08 -39.06
CA GLY A 177 -0.71 -14.14 -39.46
C GLY A 177 -1.93 -14.26 -38.56
N GLU A 178 -2.86 -13.32 -38.73
CA GLU A 178 -4.13 -13.79 -39.29
C GLU A 178 -3.76 -14.45 -40.62
N ARG A 179 -3.31 -15.72 -40.57
CA ARG A 179 -3.20 -16.52 -41.79
C ARG A 179 -4.64 -16.58 -42.23
N GLU A 180 -4.95 -15.83 -43.28
CA GLU A 180 -6.18 -16.01 -44.02
C GLU A 180 -6.46 -17.50 -44.07
N SER A 181 -7.62 -17.91 -43.56
CA SER A 181 -7.91 -19.33 -43.50
C SER A 181 -7.75 -19.89 -44.93
N PRO A 182 -7.40 -21.18 -45.10
CA PRO A 182 -7.32 -21.79 -46.42
C PRO A 182 -8.58 -21.55 -47.27
N GLU A 183 -9.71 -21.29 -46.62
CA GLU A 183 -10.98 -20.93 -47.22
C GLU A 183 -11.00 -19.49 -47.77
N THR A 184 -10.41 -18.53 -47.05
CA THR A 184 -10.25 -17.14 -47.49
C THR A 184 -9.30 -17.04 -48.69
N GLU A 185 -8.16 -17.75 -48.65
CA GLU A 185 -7.21 -17.78 -49.78
C GLU A 185 -7.85 -18.42 -51.03
N LYS A 186 -8.61 -19.51 -50.85
CA LYS A 186 -9.35 -20.16 -51.94
C LYS A 186 -10.42 -19.24 -52.53
N LYS A 187 -11.13 -18.49 -51.68
CA LYS A 187 -12.15 -17.53 -52.11
C LYS A 187 -11.52 -16.38 -52.90
N LEU A 188 -10.42 -15.81 -52.43
CA LEU A 188 -9.69 -14.75 -53.13
C LEU A 188 -9.18 -15.22 -54.51
N ARG A 189 -8.55 -16.40 -54.59
CA ARG A 189 -8.14 -16.99 -55.87
C ARG A 189 -9.31 -17.24 -56.82
N SER A 190 -10.47 -17.62 -56.30
CA SER A 190 -11.67 -17.81 -57.13
C SER A 190 -12.21 -16.49 -57.69
N LEU A 191 -12.15 -15.41 -56.91
CA LEU A 191 -12.60 -14.09 -57.35
C LEU A 191 -11.65 -13.51 -58.40
N GLU A 192 -10.34 -13.68 -58.22
CA GLU A 192 -9.32 -13.23 -59.16
C GLU A 192 -9.44 -13.94 -60.52
N ASN A 193 -9.71 -15.25 -60.51
CA ASN A 193 -9.97 -16.01 -61.74
C ASN A 193 -11.26 -15.56 -62.46
N LEU A 194 -12.30 -15.16 -61.71
CA LEU A 194 -13.55 -14.65 -62.28
C LEU A 194 -13.40 -13.23 -62.85
N GLU A 195 -12.53 -12.41 -62.27
CA GLU A 195 -12.20 -11.09 -62.83
C GLU A 195 -11.38 -11.23 -64.12
N ASN A 196 -10.35 -12.09 -64.14
CA ASN A 196 -9.56 -12.31 -65.34
C ASN A 196 -10.36 -12.93 -66.49
N SER A 197 -11.37 -13.78 -66.21
CA SER A 197 -12.27 -14.30 -67.24
C SER A 197 -13.24 -13.27 -67.81
N ARG A 198 -13.39 -12.10 -67.18
CA ARG A 198 -14.34 -11.06 -67.61
C ARG A 198 -13.77 -10.16 -68.71
N TYR A 199 -12.46 -10.23 -68.94
CA TYR A 199 -11.73 -9.37 -69.89
C TYR A 199 -11.11 -10.17 -71.06
N VAL A 200 -11.52 -11.43 -71.26
CA VAL A 200 -11.15 -12.31 -72.38
C VAL A 200 -12.37 -12.61 -73.24
#